data_AF-A0A3N8A2N8-F1
#
_entry.id   AF-A0A3N8A2N8-F1
#
_cell.length_a   1.000
_cell.length_b   1.000
_cell.length_c   1.000
_cell.angle_alpha   90.00
_cell.angle_beta   90.00
_cell.angle_gamma   90.00
#
_symmetry.space_group_name_H-M   'P 1'
#
loop_
_entity.id
_entity.type
_entity.pdbx_description
1 polymer ?
#
loop_
_entity_poly.entity_id
_entity_poly.type
_entity_poly.pdbx_seq_one_letter_code
_entity_poly.pdbx_strand_id
1 'polypeptide(L)'
;MMFKESAMQSSIPTAIVTYRTGNTEVSLYRVDDDYRFTVTVQGEQVSVGYRGGPNAKLRFTVYEGDPAFFRKLSMTQFHNVEFAVWRCLHEAMREKGQPLLFPFGG
;
A
#
# COMPACT_ATOMS: atom_id res chain seq x y z
N MET A 1 -40.43 13.88 16.77
CA MET A 1 -39.16 13.33 17.29
C MET A 1 -38.39 12.83 16.08
N MET A 2 -37.33 13.54 15.68
CA MET A 2 -36.51 13.19 14.50
C MET A 2 -35.41 12.23 14.93
N PHE A 3 -35.39 11.04 14.35
CA PHE A 3 -34.30 10.09 14.50
C PHE A 3 -33.10 10.64 13.73
N LYS A 4 -32.08 11.05 14.48
CA LYS A 4 -30.78 11.44 13.93
C LYS A 4 -30.09 10.15 13.51
N GLU A 5 -30.19 9.83 12.23
CA GLU A 5 -29.44 8.75 11.61
C GLU A 5 -27.96 9.13 11.69
N SER A 6 -27.29 8.68 12.75
CA SER A 6 -25.83 8.70 12.83
C SER A 6 -25.34 7.72 11.78
N ALA A 7 -25.07 8.21 10.57
CA ALA A 7 -24.28 7.50 9.60
C ALA A 7 -22.97 7.11 10.29
N MET A 8 -22.87 5.84 10.69
CA MET A 8 -21.57 5.22 10.90
C MET A 8 -20.90 5.28 9.54
N GLN A 9 -20.10 6.32 9.33
CA GLN A 9 -19.15 6.38 8.24
C GLN A 9 -18.11 5.31 8.56
N SER A 10 -18.49 4.06 8.25
CA SER A 10 -17.55 2.96 8.09
C SER A 10 -16.71 3.35 6.89
N SER A 11 -15.71 4.18 7.14
CA SER A 11 -14.70 4.60 6.17
C SER A 11 -13.94 3.35 5.77
N ILE A 12 -14.52 2.55 4.88
CA ILE A 12 -13.78 1.53 4.14
C ILE A 12 -12.66 2.33 3.47
N PRO A 13 -11.38 2.06 3.78
CA PRO A 13 -10.29 2.83 3.20
C PRO A 13 -10.41 2.74 1.69
N THR A 14 -10.64 3.85 1.01
CA THR A 14 -10.63 3.88 -0.46
C THR A 14 -9.18 3.87 -0.92
N ALA A 15 -8.86 2.98 -1.87
CA ALA A 15 -7.53 2.97 -2.47
C ALA A 15 -7.32 4.31 -3.19
N ILE A 16 -6.21 4.98 -2.88
CA ILE A 16 -5.80 6.21 -3.55
C ILE A 16 -5.11 5.91 -4.88
N VAL A 17 -4.41 4.77 -4.97
CA VAL A 17 -3.79 4.30 -6.22
C VAL A 17 -3.85 2.78 -6.24
N THR A 18 -4.20 2.20 -7.39
CA THR A 18 -4.11 0.76 -7.63
C THR A 18 -3.29 0.51 -8.87
N TYR A 19 -2.28 -0.36 -8.76
CA TYR A 19 -1.45 -0.79 -9.87
C TYR A 19 -1.48 -2.31 -10.01
N ARG A 20 -1.66 -2.78 -11.24
CA ARG A 20 -1.70 -4.20 -11.57
C ARG A 20 -0.66 -4.52 -12.64
N THR A 21 0.15 -5.54 -12.37
CA THR A 21 1.13 -6.10 -13.30
C THR A 21 1.07 -7.62 -13.28
N GLY A 22 0.66 -8.21 -14.40
CA GLY A 22 0.41 -9.65 -14.51
C GLY A 22 -0.57 -10.17 -13.44
N ASN A 23 -0.10 -11.11 -12.61
CA ASN A 23 -0.85 -11.71 -11.50
C ASN A 23 -0.62 -11.00 -10.16
N THR A 24 -0.02 -9.80 -10.17
CA THR A 24 0.24 -8.97 -9.00
C THR A 24 -0.63 -7.73 -9.06
N GLU A 25 -1.33 -7.44 -7.98
CA GLU A 25 -2.08 -6.21 -7.80
C GLU A 25 -1.65 -5.57 -6.48
N VAL A 26 -1.37 -4.28 -6.51
CA VAL A 26 -1.03 -3.50 -5.32
C VAL A 26 -1.98 -2.32 -5.26
N SER A 27 -2.69 -2.20 -4.15
CA SER A 27 -3.53 -1.05 -3.86
C SER A 27 -2.93 -0.29 -2.68
N LEU A 28 -2.79 1.02 -2.83
CA LEU A 28 -2.31 1.94 -1.83
C LEU A 28 -3.49 2.68 -1.22
N TYR A 29 -3.52 2.73 0.09
CA TYR A 29 -4.54 3.37 0.91
C TYR A 29 -3.86 4.43 1.78
N ARG A 30 -4.52 5.56 1.97
CA ARG A 30 -4.09 6.55 2.95
C ARG A 30 -4.72 6.22 4.29
N VAL A 31 -3.92 6.12 5.34
CA VAL A 31 -4.37 5.90 6.71
C VAL A 31 -3.80 7.04 7.54
N ASP A 32 -4.60 8.09 7.74
CA ASP A 32 -4.20 9.34 8.38
C ASP A 32 -2.98 10.00 7.67
N ASP A 33 -1.84 10.05 8.36
CA ASP A 33 -0.53 10.52 7.84
C ASP A 33 0.36 9.40 7.29
N ASP A 34 -0.05 8.15 7.49
CA ASP A 34 0.64 6.95 7.03
C ASP A 34 -0.04 6.40 5.76
N TYR A 35 0.60 5.39 5.17
CA TYR A 35 0.11 4.66 4.01
C TYR A 35 0.00 3.17 4.34
N ARG A 36 -0.97 2.50 3.73
CA ARG A 36 -1.12 1.05 3.80
C ARG A 36 -1.23 0.51 2.38
N PHE A 37 -0.50 -0.55 2.09
CA PHE A 37 -0.57 -1.30 0.86
C PHE A 37 -1.35 -2.58 1.10
N THR A 38 -2.17 -2.95 0.14
CA THR A 38 -2.70 -4.29 0.00
C THR A 38 -2.06 -4.89 -1.25
N VAL A 39 -1.27 -5.94 -1.06
CA VAL A 39 -0.57 -6.67 -2.11
C VAL A 39 -1.30 -7.98 -2.33
N THR A 40 -1.79 -8.20 -3.54
CA THR A 40 -2.43 -9.44 -3.96
C THR A 40 -1.55 -10.11 -5.02
N VAL A 41 -1.11 -11.35 -4.78
CA VAL A 41 -0.38 -12.15 -5.77
C VAL A 41 -1.05 -13.51 -5.90
N GLN A 42 -1.46 -13.89 -7.11
CA GLN A 42 -2.12 -15.18 -7.39
C GLN A 42 -3.36 -15.48 -6.50
N GLY A 43 -4.05 -14.44 -6.03
CA GLY A 43 -5.23 -14.57 -5.17
C GLY A 43 -4.92 -14.62 -3.67
N GLU A 44 -3.65 -14.72 -3.26
CA GLU A 44 -3.24 -14.47 -1.88
C GLU A 44 -3.05 -12.98 -1.65
N GLN A 45 -3.57 -12.47 -0.54
CA GLN A 45 -3.54 -11.06 -0.20
C GLN A 45 -2.83 -10.81 1.14
N VAL A 46 -1.98 -9.79 1.17
CA VAL A 46 -1.30 -9.31 2.37
C VAL A 46 -1.42 -7.79 2.48
N SER A 47 -1.57 -7.28 3.69
CA SER A 47 -1.56 -5.85 3.99
C SER A 47 -0.26 -5.43 4.64
N VAL A 48 0.39 -4.38 4.11
CA VAL A 48 1.67 -3.85 4.61
C VAL A 48 1.56 -2.36 4.84
N GLY A 49 1.99 -1.87 6.01
CA GLY A 49 2.05 -0.43 6.27
C GLY A 49 3.35 0.20 5.81
N TYR A 50 3.26 1.47 5.45
CA TYR A 50 4.38 2.35 5.15
C TYR A 50 4.16 3.66 5.90
N ARG A 51 5.10 3.98 6.79
CA ARG A 51 5.05 5.23 7.54
C ARG A 51 5.68 6.35 6.71
N GLY A 52 4.93 7.41 6.44
CA GLY A 52 5.41 8.59 5.73
C GLY A 52 6.35 9.44 6.60
N GLY A 53 7.29 10.17 5.99
CA GLY A 53 8.21 11.07 6.68
C GLY A 53 9.58 11.20 6.00
N PRO A 54 10.38 12.23 6.35
CA PRO A 54 11.71 12.47 5.77
C PRO A 54 12.72 11.34 6.05
N ASN A 55 12.39 10.43 6.98
CA ASN A 55 13.13 9.18 7.27
C ASN A 55 12.24 7.94 7.09
N ALA A 56 11.25 8.00 6.18
CA ALA A 56 10.32 6.91 5.89
C ALA A 56 11.06 5.66 5.40
N LYS A 57 11.52 4.83 6.34
CA LYS A 57 11.91 3.46 6.03
C LYS A 57 10.63 2.68 5.81
N LEU A 58 10.57 1.92 4.71
CA LEU A 58 9.58 0.86 4.53
C LEU A 58 9.69 -0.11 5.70
N ARG A 59 8.89 0.13 6.75
CA ARG A 59 8.72 -0.81 7.85
C ARG A 59 7.66 -1.79 7.40
N PHE A 60 8.11 -2.91 6.82
CA PHE A 60 7.28 -4.07 6.50
C PHE A 60 6.62 -4.60 7.77
N THR A 61 5.48 -4.01 8.11
CA THR A 61 4.61 -4.53 9.16
C THR A 61 3.46 -5.16 8.42
N VAL A 62 3.42 -6.50 8.41
CA VAL A 62 2.28 -7.23 7.86
C VAL A 62 1.15 -7.08 8.89
N TYR A 63 0.12 -6.33 8.51
CA TYR A 63 -1.05 -6.09 9.37
C TYR A 63 -2.05 -7.24 9.27
N GLU A 64 -2.21 -7.80 8.06
CA GLU A 64 -3.12 -8.90 7.75
C GLU A 64 -2.51 -9.78 6.65
N GLY A 65 -2.68 -11.10 6.74
CA GLY A 65 -2.13 -12.09 5.81
C GLY A 65 -0.97 -12.91 6.40
N ASP A 66 -0.33 -13.72 5.55
CA ASP A 66 0.78 -14.58 5.96
C ASP A 66 2.08 -13.75 6.13
N PRO A 67 2.73 -13.75 7.31
CA PRO A 67 4.02 -13.07 7.49
C PRO A 67 5.14 -13.63 6.61
N ALA A 68 5.01 -14.86 6.10
CA ALA A 68 5.94 -15.46 5.16
C ALA A 68 5.59 -15.20 3.68
N PHE A 69 4.50 -14.46 3.38
CA PHE A 69 4.02 -14.20 2.01
C PHE A 69 5.14 -13.78 1.07
N PHE A 70 5.88 -12.71 1.41
CA PHE A 70 6.97 -12.20 0.56
C PHE A 70 8.13 -13.17 0.40
N ARG A 71 8.35 -14.07 1.36
CA ARG A 71 9.40 -15.10 1.29
C ARG A 71 9.04 -16.26 0.37
N LYS A 72 7.75 -16.47 0.13
CA LYS A 72 7.23 -17.52 -0.77
C LYS A 72 7.16 -17.07 -2.22
N LEU A 73 7.24 -15.75 -2.48
CA LEU A 73 7.25 -15.20 -3.83
C LEU A 73 8.52 -15.63 -4.57
N SER A 74 8.36 -15.97 -5.85
CA SER A 74 9.51 -16.07 -6.76
C SER A 74 10.17 -14.71 -6.94
N MET A 75 11.42 -14.69 -7.38
CA MET A 75 12.18 -13.46 -7.60
C MET A 75 11.42 -12.48 -8.51
N THR A 76 10.84 -12.97 -9.61
CA THR A 76 10.05 -12.16 -10.55
C THR A 76 8.79 -11.58 -9.89
N GLN A 77 8.08 -12.35 -9.07
CA GLN A 77 6.90 -11.85 -8.35
C GLN A 77 7.28 -10.79 -7.33
N PHE A 78 8.39 -10.98 -6.62
CA PHE A 78 8.90 -9.98 -5.69
C PHE A 78 9.23 -8.66 -6.40
N HIS A 79 9.92 -8.72 -7.54
CA HIS A 79 10.24 -7.52 -8.34
C HIS A 79 8.98 -6.84 -8.88
N ASN A 80 7.98 -7.62 -9.31
CA ASN A 80 6.69 -7.08 -9.76
C ASN A 80 5.96 -6.34 -8.63
N VAL A 81 5.97 -6.89 -7.42
CA VAL A 81 5.41 -6.24 -6.23
C VAL A 81 6.18 -4.97 -5.91
N GLU A 82 7.51 -5.01 -5.89
CA GLU A 82 8.35 -3.85 -5.60
C GLU A 82 8.10 -2.72 -6.59
N PHE A 83 8.06 -3.03 -7.88
CA PHE A 83 7.73 -2.09 -8.93
C PHE A 83 6.31 -1.51 -8.76
N ALA A 84 5.33 -2.35 -8.45
CA ALA A 84 3.95 -1.92 -8.24
C ALA A 84 3.80 -0.99 -7.01
N VAL A 85 4.47 -1.32 -5.90
CA VAL A 85 4.53 -0.47 -4.70
C VAL A 85 5.18 0.87 -5.03
N TRP A 86 6.30 0.85 -5.76
CA TRP A 86 6.98 2.08 -6.17
C TRP A 86 6.11 2.96 -7.06
N ARG A 87 5.43 2.37 -8.05
CA ARG A 87 4.48 3.09 -8.92
C ARG A 87 3.36 3.74 -8.12
N CYS A 88 2.77 3.01 -7.17
CA CYS A 88 1.71 3.54 -6.31
C CYS A 88 2.19 4.71 -5.45
N LEU A 89 3.38 4.59 -4.84
CA LEU A 89 3.97 5.67 -4.05
C LEU A 89 4.30 6.89 -4.91
N HIS A 90 4.91 6.67 -6.08
CA HIS A 90 5.27 7.75 -6.98
C HIS A 90 4.04 8.53 -7.43
N GLU A 91 2.95 7.84 -7.79
CA GLU A 91 1.70 8.49 -8.18
C GLU A 91 1.07 9.25 -7.00
N ALA A 92 0.99 8.65 -5.82
CA ALA A 92 0.46 9.30 -4.62
C ALA A 92 1.27 10.53 -4.17
N MET A 93 2.60 10.51 -4.32
CA MET A 93 3.45 11.67 -3.98
C MET A 93 3.39 12.77 -5.04
N ARG A 94 3.23 12.40 -6.32
CA ARG A 94 3.02 13.36 -7.41
C ARG A 94 1.72 14.13 -7.24
N GLU A 95 0.66 13.48 -6.78
CA GLU A 95 -0.60 14.16 -6.43
C GLU A 95 -0.45 15.12 -5.23
N LYS A 96 0.45 14.83 -4.29
CA LYS A 96 0.74 15.71 -3.14
C LYS A 96 1.75 16.82 -3.42
N GLY A 97 2.36 16.88 -4.61
CA GLY A 97 3.38 17.87 -4.93
C GLY A 97 4.65 17.79 -4.07
N GLN A 98 4.94 16.62 -3.48
CA GLN A 98 6.10 16.43 -2.60
C GLN A 98 7.27 15.76 -3.33
N PRO A 99 8.53 16.22 -3.14
CA PRO A 99 9.70 15.60 -3.74
C PRO A 99 10.01 14.24 -3.09
N LEU A 100 10.21 13.21 -3.92
CA LEU A 100 10.61 11.86 -3.51
C LEU A 100 12.08 11.84 -3.05
N LEU A 101 12.32 11.64 -1.76
CA LEU A 101 13.62 11.16 -1.27
C LEU A 101 13.64 9.64 -1.45
N PHE A 102 14.48 9.16 -2.37
CA PHE A 102 14.64 7.75 -2.72
C PHE A 102 14.92 6.89 -1.47
N PRO A 103 14.06 5.90 -1.13
CA PRO A 103 14.39 4.94 -0.07
C PRO A 103 15.26 3.78 -0.57
N PHE A 104 15.45 3.63 -1.89
CA PHE A 104 16.25 2.58 -2.53
C PHE A 104 17.43 3.21 -3.28
N GLY A 105 18.40 3.73 -2.52
CA GLY A 105 19.67 4.19 -3.08
C GLY A 105 20.69 3.05 -3.16
N GLY A 106 21.26 2.90 -4.36
CA GLY A 106 22.53 2.27 -4.77
C GLY A 106 23.33 1.43 -3.78
#